data_AF-A0A7X8JCC1-F1
#
_entry.id   AF-A0A7X8JCC1-F1
#
_cell.length_a   1.000
_cell.length_b   1.000
_cell.length_c   1.000
_cell.angle_alpha   90.00
_cell.angle_beta   90.00
_cell.angle_gamma   90.00
#
_symmetry.space_group_name_H-M   'P 1'
#
loop_
_entity.id
_entity.type
_entity.pdbx_description
1 polymer ?
#
loop_
_entity_poly.entity_id
_entity_poly.type
_entity_poly.pdbx_seq_one_letter_code
_entity_poly.pdbx_strand_id
1 'polypeptide(L)'
;MLRTVKAIAFLLIATISAFFTSGCSDKSVCSSENLINAINNVLSKQAIYIAIPCTPLEELKPVPPFVVIDPMMGNKNVAKGSNHRKDIYLNRLVKYAKLLEQSGAISLKKSSFKIHTPFSGLVKRKGYIVDYHQDISRTLELTEYYGVGKANIGTIEVREITKTTKPFYVEGIKCVDISFTVKLSKLISCISEEVLLASYAQEEVDNAEATYRLYLDEDAKEWKVKNKKPLLIDPIRRYFMSLLVAK
;
A
#
# COMPACT_ATOMS: atom_id res chain seq x y z
N MET A 1 -10.16 31.98 -12.04
CA MET A 1 -10.10 30.49 -12.16
C MET A 1 -10.41 29.73 -10.86
N LEU A 2 -10.35 30.33 -9.66
CA LEU A 2 -10.67 29.61 -8.40
C LEU A 2 -12.18 29.37 -8.15
N ARG A 3 -13.07 30.13 -8.80
CA ARG A 3 -14.54 29.99 -8.63
C ARG A 3 -15.15 28.88 -9.49
N THR A 4 -14.53 28.54 -10.62
CA THR A 4 -15.05 27.53 -11.56
C THR A 4 -14.80 26.10 -11.08
N VAL A 5 -13.70 25.85 -10.37
CA VAL A 5 -13.38 24.50 -9.83
C VAL A 5 -14.35 24.09 -8.71
N LYS A 6 -14.76 25.04 -7.85
CA LYS A 6 -15.79 24.77 -6.81
C LYS A 6 -17.18 24.50 -7.41
N ALA A 7 -17.53 25.15 -8.52
CA ALA A 7 -18.81 24.96 -9.19
C ALA A 7 -18.92 23.58 -9.87
N ILE A 8 -17.81 23.05 -10.41
CA ILE A 8 -17.77 21.73 -11.05
C ILE A 8 -17.91 20.60 -10.01
N ALA A 9 -17.26 20.73 -8.84
CA ALA A 9 -17.44 19.79 -7.73
C ALA A 9 -18.89 19.80 -7.20
N PHE A 10 -19.51 20.98 -7.11
CA PHE A 10 -20.91 21.10 -6.67
C PHE A 10 -21.92 20.52 -7.69
N LEU A 11 -21.65 20.65 -8.99
CA LEU A 11 -22.51 20.09 -10.04
C LEU A 11 -22.45 18.55 -10.10
N LEU A 12 -21.30 17.95 -9.81
CA LEU A 12 -21.11 16.48 -9.78
C LEU A 12 -21.76 15.83 -8.56
N ILE A 13 -21.76 16.51 -7.40
CA ILE A 13 -22.48 16.04 -6.20
C ILE A 13 -24.00 16.10 -6.43
N ALA A 14 -24.48 17.12 -7.14
CA ALA A 14 -25.90 17.30 -7.44
C ALA A 14 -26.46 16.25 -8.42
N THR A 15 -25.70 15.79 -9.42
CA THR A 15 -26.18 14.78 -10.37
C THR A 15 -26.33 13.40 -9.76
N ILE A 16 -25.49 13.03 -8.79
CA ILE A 16 -25.66 11.76 -8.05
C ILE A 16 -26.98 11.79 -7.26
N SER A 17 -27.29 12.91 -6.59
CA SER A 17 -28.51 13.04 -5.77
C SER A 17 -29.83 12.93 -6.55
N ALA A 18 -29.86 13.26 -7.84
CA ALA A 18 -31.08 13.22 -8.66
C ALA A 18 -31.46 11.82 -9.17
N PHE A 19 -30.51 10.89 -9.27
CA PHE A 19 -30.78 9.51 -9.73
C PHE A 19 -31.37 8.60 -8.65
N PHE A 20 -31.20 8.97 -7.38
CA PHE A 20 -31.72 8.18 -6.25
C PHE A 20 -33.17 8.49 -5.87
N THR A 21 -33.68 9.66 -6.25
CA THR A 21 -35.00 10.14 -5.78
C THR A 21 -36.19 9.50 -6.49
N SER A 22 -36.01 8.72 -7.55
CA SER A 22 -37.12 8.10 -8.29
C SER A 22 -37.53 6.71 -7.79
N GLY A 23 -36.92 6.20 -6.71
CA GLY A 23 -37.33 4.91 -6.13
C GLY A 23 -36.92 4.66 -4.68
N CYS A 24 -36.40 5.67 -3.96
CA CYS A 24 -36.05 5.59 -2.54
C CYS A 24 -37.14 6.35 -1.76
N SER A 25 -37.89 5.68 -0.88
CA SER A 25 -38.94 6.29 -0.05
C SER A 25 -38.37 7.28 0.96
N ASP A 26 -37.11 7.14 1.35
CA ASP A 26 -36.39 8.02 2.28
C ASP A 26 -35.12 8.59 1.62
N LYS A 27 -35.08 9.92 1.44
CA LYS A 27 -33.95 10.62 0.81
C LYS A 27 -32.68 10.60 1.66
N SER A 28 -32.80 10.42 2.98
CA SER A 28 -31.65 10.39 3.90
C SER A 28 -30.79 9.13 3.72
N VAL A 29 -31.45 8.01 3.40
CA VAL A 29 -30.85 6.68 3.19
C VAL A 29 -30.07 6.59 1.88
N CYS A 30 -30.48 7.37 0.88
CA CYS A 30 -29.88 7.37 -0.45
C CYS A 30 -28.84 8.51 -0.65
N SER A 31 -28.22 9.01 0.42
CA SER A 31 -27.18 10.04 0.35
C SER A 31 -25.82 9.46 -0.05
N SER A 32 -25.00 10.25 -0.75
CA SER A 32 -23.62 9.86 -1.10
C SER A 32 -22.78 9.51 0.11
N GLU A 33 -23.05 10.15 1.25
CA GLU A 33 -22.36 9.90 2.53
C GLU A 33 -22.65 8.49 3.07
N ASN A 34 -23.91 8.04 3.03
CA ASN A 34 -24.28 6.69 3.45
C ASN A 34 -23.61 5.61 2.57
N LEU A 35 -23.57 5.84 1.24
CA LEU A 35 -22.87 4.95 0.30
C LEU A 35 -21.36 4.89 0.58
N ILE A 36 -20.73 6.05 0.80
CA ILE A 36 -19.30 6.13 1.13
C ILE A 36 -19.01 5.38 2.44
N ASN A 37 -19.85 5.57 3.46
CA ASN A 37 -19.70 4.89 4.76
C ASN A 37 -19.82 3.37 4.61
N ALA A 38 -20.82 2.89 3.85
CA ALA A 38 -20.99 1.48 3.55
C ALA A 38 -19.75 0.86 2.89
N ILE A 39 -19.15 1.58 1.93
CA ILE A 39 -17.92 1.16 1.23
C ILE A 39 -16.71 1.21 2.18
N ASN A 40 -16.55 2.29 2.94
CA ASN A 40 -15.43 2.46 3.89
C ASN A 40 -15.45 1.43 5.02
N ASN A 41 -16.61 0.94 5.44
CA ASN A 41 -16.73 -0.17 6.39
C ASN A 41 -16.12 -1.49 5.89
N VAL A 42 -15.93 -1.62 4.58
CA VAL A 42 -15.20 -2.73 3.95
C VAL A 42 -13.75 -2.34 3.70
N LEU A 43 -13.50 -1.19 3.05
CA LEU A 43 -12.16 -0.77 2.64
C LEU A 43 -11.20 -0.52 3.82
N SER A 44 -11.70 0.01 4.94
CA SER A 44 -10.89 0.29 6.13
C SER A 44 -10.31 -0.97 6.80
N LYS A 45 -10.73 -2.18 6.37
CA LYS A 45 -10.17 -3.46 6.80
C LYS A 45 -9.01 -3.92 5.92
N GLN A 46 -8.85 -3.33 4.75
CA GLN A 46 -7.75 -3.62 3.84
C GLN A 46 -6.54 -2.79 4.23
N ALA A 47 -5.53 -3.46 4.76
CA ALA A 47 -4.22 -2.89 5.05
C ALA A 47 -3.43 -2.69 3.75
N ILE A 48 -2.66 -1.60 3.68
CA ILE A 48 -1.69 -1.33 2.62
C ILE A 48 -0.30 -1.58 3.16
N TYR A 49 0.46 -2.37 2.41
CA TYR A 49 1.81 -2.75 2.80
C TYR A 49 2.83 -2.13 1.85
N ILE A 50 3.98 -1.74 2.40
CA ILE A 50 5.15 -1.34 1.62
C ILE A 50 6.30 -2.31 1.83
N ALA A 51 7.23 -2.33 0.89
CA ALA A 51 8.49 -3.03 1.05
C ALA A 51 9.31 -2.42 2.19
N ILE A 52 9.93 -3.28 3.00
CA ILE A 52 10.81 -2.92 4.11
C ILE A 52 12.10 -3.76 4.00
N PRO A 53 13.31 -3.19 4.15
CA PRO A 53 14.54 -3.99 4.14
C PRO A 53 14.52 -5.00 5.29
N CYS A 54 14.71 -6.30 4.99
CA CYS A 54 14.48 -7.37 5.97
C CYS A 54 15.33 -8.62 5.65
N THR A 55 16.66 -8.46 5.51
CA THR A 55 17.54 -9.63 5.31
C THR A 55 17.85 -10.26 6.66
N PRO A 56 17.45 -11.52 6.95
CA PRO A 56 17.83 -12.17 8.20
C PRO A 56 19.31 -12.60 8.16
N LEU A 57 19.97 -12.65 9.33
CA LEU A 57 21.35 -13.16 9.44
C LEU A 57 21.42 -14.68 9.34
N GLU A 58 20.42 -15.37 9.90
CA GLU A 58 20.27 -16.81 9.86
C GLU A 58 19.26 -17.20 8.79
N GLU A 59 19.57 -18.23 8.00
CA GLU A 59 18.67 -18.72 6.96
C GLU A 59 17.35 -19.21 7.61
N LEU A 60 16.22 -18.79 7.05
CA LEU A 60 14.88 -19.26 7.43
C LEU A 60 14.42 -18.93 8.86
N LYS A 61 15.14 -18.09 9.62
CA LYS A 61 14.60 -17.52 10.86
C LYS A 61 14.08 -16.10 10.61
N PRO A 62 12.77 -15.85 10.78
CA PRO A 62 12.18 -14.51 10.67
C PRO A 62 12.44 -13.68 11.93
N VAL A 63 13.62 -13.82 12.53
CA VAL A 63 13.92 -13.22 13.83
C VAL A 63 15.02 -12.18 13.64
N PRO A 64 14.86 -10.98 14.24
CA PRO A 64 15.94 -10.00 14.33
C PRO A 64 17.24 -10.62 14.88
N PRO A 65 18.41 -10.04 14.56
CA PRO A 65 18.59 -8.79 13.84
C PRO A 65 18.43 -8.95 12.32
N PHE A 66 17.79 -7.96 11.70
CA PHE A 66 17.71 -7.82 10.26
C PHE A 66 18.80 -6.88 9.75
N VAL A 67 19.25 -7.08 8.52
CA VAL A 67 20.35 -6.31 7.92
C VAL A 67 20.06 -5.86 6.50
N VAL A 68 20.82 -4.85 6.07
CA VAL A 68 20.96 -4.43 4.68
C VAL A 68 22.42 -4.58 4.28
N ILE A 69 22.68 -5.36 3.23
CA ILE A 69 24.03 -5.55 2.69
C ILE A 69 24.39 -4.34 1.83
N ASP A 70 25.52 -3.70 2.12
CA ASP A 70 26.05 -2.58 1.34
C ASP A 70 27.32 -3.02 0.60
N PRO A 71 27.25 -3.26 -0.72
CA PRO A 71 28.41 -3.71 -1.49
C PRO A 71 29.51 -2.64 -1.55
N MET A 72 29.18 -1.36 -1.36
CA MET A 72 30.12 -0.23 -1.40
C MET A 72 30.85 0.00 -0.08
N MET A 73 30.45 -0.69 1.00
CA MET A 73 31.10 -0.60 2.31
C MET A 73 32.37 -1.48 2.43
N GLY A 74 32.64 -2.31 1.42
CA GLY A 74 33.89 -3.08 1.24
C GLY A 74 34.94 -2.33 0.42
N ASN A 75 36.22 -2.70 0.57
CA ASN A 75 37.38 -2.04 -0.07
C ASN A 75 37.13 -1.53 -1.51
N LYS A 76 37.62 -0.31 -1.80
CA LYS A 76 37.58 0.40 -3.10
C LYS A 76 38.15 -0.37 -4.32
N ASN A 77 38.67 -1.58 -4.11
CA ASN A 77 39.39 -2.38 -5.11
C ASN A 77 38.66 -3.68 -5.51
N VAL A 78 37.36 -3.81 -5.24
CA VAL A 78 36.61 -4.95 -5.80
C VAL A 78 36.52 -4.74 -7.31
N ALA A 79 37.33 -5.53 -8.03
CA ALA A 79 37.41 -5.54 -9.47
C ALA A 79 36.01 -5.56 -10.10
N LYS A 80 35.82 -4.67 -11.08
CA LYS A 80 34.68 -4.70 -12.01
C LYS A 80 34.61 -6.09 -12.65
N GLY A 81 33.82 -7.00 -12.09
CA GLY A 81 33.75 -8.37 -12.59
C GLY A 81 32.67 -9.22 -11.95
N SER A 82 31.66 -9.55 -12.76
CA SER A 82 30.72 -10.69 -12.68
C SER A 82 29.38 -10.58 -11.94
N ASN A 83 29.09 -9.61 -11.06
CA ASN A 83 27.78 -9.55 -10.36
C ASN A 83 27.05 -8.19 -10.43
N HIS A 84 27.20 -7.48 -11.54
CA HIS A 84 26.66 -6.13 -11.74
C HIS A 84 25.17 -5.99 -11.35
N ARG A 85 24.33 -6.98 -11.69
CA ARG A 85 22.89 -6.96 -11.35
C ARG A 85 22.62 -7.07 -9.86
N LYS A 86 23.35 -7.92 -9.14
CA LYS A 86 23.21 -8.08 -7.69
C LYS A 86 23.66 -6.81 -6.96
N ASP A 87 24.75 -6.20 -7.40
CA ASP A 87 25.23 -4.95 -6.82
C ASP A 87 24.26 -3.79 -7.10
N ILE A 88 23.70 -3.70 -8.31
CA ILE A 88 22.62 -2.74 -8.62
C ILE A 88 21.43 -2.95 -7.67
N TYR A 89 20.96 -4.18 -7.52
CA TYR A 89 19.86 -4.54 -6.63
C TYR A 89 20.13 -4.08 -5.19
N LEU A 90 21.28 -4.47 -4.63
CA LEU A 90 21.65 -4.13 -3.26
C LEU A 90 21.84 -2.62 -3.07
N ASN A 91 22.45 -1.92 -4.03
CA ASN A 91 22.61 -0.46 -3.96
C ASN A 91 21.25 0.26 -3.96
N ARG A 92 20.27 -0.22 -4.72
CA ARG A 92 18.92 0.33 -4.72
C ARG A 92 18.20 0.07 -3.39
N LEU A 93 18.37 -1.13 -2.84
CA LEU A 93 17.85 -1.47 -1.51
C LEU A 93 18.47 -0.57 -0.42
N VAL A 94 19.78 -0.32 -0.48
CA VAL A 94 20.48 0.63 0.42
C VAL A 94 19.93 2.04 0.25
N LYS A 95 19.74 2.52 -0.98
CA LYS A 95 19.18 3.86 -1.24
C LYS A 95 17.79 4.01 -0.63
N TYR A 96 16.94 3.00 -0.80
CA TYR A 96 15.59 3.01 -0.21
C TYR A 96 15.62 2.87 1.31
N ALA A 97 16.50 2.04 1.88
CA ALA A 97 16.69 1.96 3.33
C ALA A 97 17.12 3.32 3.92
N LYS A 98 17.98 4.07 3.22
CA LYS A 98 18.38 5.42 3.64
C LYS A 98 17.22 6.41 3.60
N LEU A 99 16.31 6.27 2.64
CA LEU A 99 15.08 7.07 2.59
C LEU A 99 14.15 6.75 3.78
N LEU A 100 13.97 5.47 4.10
CA LEU A 100 13.21 5.04 5.28
C LEU A 100 13.86 5.51 6.60
N GLU A 101 15.19 5.57 6.66
CA GLU A 101 15.90 6.14 7.81
C GLU A 101 15.63 7.64 7.96
N GLN A 102 15.61 8.38 6.85
CA GLN A 102 15.28 9.81 6.83
C GLN A 102 13.83 10.08 7.26
N SER A 103 12.90 9.18 6.96
CA SER A 103 11.49 9.31 7.41
C SER A 103 11.27 8.88 8.86
N GLY A 104 12.29 8.31 9.52
CA GLY A 104 12.18 7.75 10.88
C GLY A 104 11.49 6.38 10.94
N ALA A 105 11.26 5.71 9.81
CA ALA A 105 10.67 4.37 9.78
C ALA A 105 11.64 3.29 10.29
N ILE A 106 12.94 3.49 10.07
CA ILE A 106 14.02 2.60 10.52
C ILE A 106 15.23 3.39 11.02
N SER A 107 16.16 2.72 11.69
CA SER A 107 17.50 3.22 12.00
C SER A 107 18.55 2.24 11.45
N LEU A 108 19.62 2.77 10.84
CA LEU A 108 20.66 1.97 10.21
C LEU A 108 21.99 2.07 10.95
N LYS A 109 22.35 1.02 11.69
CA LYS A 109 23.63 0.94 12.40
C LYS A 109 24.69 0.23 11.56
N LYS A 110 25.74 0.94 11.16
CA LYS A 110 26.88 0.35 10.43
C LYS A 110 27.47 -0.83 11.19
N SER A 111 27.67 -1.95 10.52
CA SER A 111 28.19 -3.18 11.13
C SER A 111 28.87 -4.09 10.11
N SER A 112 29.61 -5.08 10.62
CA SER A 112 30.04 -6.25 9.86
C SER A 112 29.43 -7.49 10.50
N PHE A 113 28.81 -8.31 9.68
CA PHE A 113 28.05 -9.48 10.10
C PHE A 113 28.33 -10.67 9.18
N LYS A 114 27.99 -11.87 9.62
CA LYS A 114 28.05 -13.09 8.81
C LYS A 114 26.63 -13.44 8.38
N ILE A 115 26.42 -13.67 7.09
CA ILE A 115 25.13 -14.12 6.54
C ILE A 115 25.33 -15.52 5.96
N HIS A 116 24.38 -16.41 6.20
CA HIS A 116 24.34 -17.70 5.53
C HIS A 116 23.89 -17.54 4.07
N THR A 117 24.65 -18.11 3.14
CA THR A 117 24.31 -18.12 1.71
C THR A 117 24.16 -19.57 1.23
N PRO A 118 23.18 -19.88 0.34
CA PRO A 118 22.85 -21.26 -0.03
C PRO A 118 24.01 -22.10 -0.59
N PHE A 119 25.07 -21.46 -1.11
CA PHE A 119 26.20 -22.15 -1.76
C PHE A 119 27.57 -21.86 -1.15
N SER A 120 27.70 -20.86 -0.28
CA SER A 120 28.99 -20.43 0.25
C SER A 120 29.03 -20.42 1.78
N GLY A 121 27.99 -20.95 2.43
CA GLY A 121 27.86 -20.98 3.88
C GLY A 121 27.88 -19.56 4.47
N LEU A 122 28.50 -19.42 5.64
CA LEU A 122 28.64 -18.15 6.36
C LEU A 122 29.67 -17.23 5.67
N VAL A 123 29.17 -16.18 5.02
CA VAL A 123 30.01 -15.17 4.37
C VAL A 123 30.00 -13.87 5.18
N LYS A 124 31.19 -13.33 5.47
CA LYS A 124 31.33 -12.01 6.11
C LYS A 124 30.92 -10.92 5.12
N ARG A 125 29.97 -10.07 5.53
CA ARG A 125 29.47 -8.92 4.80
C ARG A 125 29.58 -7.66 5.65
N LYS A 126 29.45 -6.51 4.99
CA LYS A 126 29.37 -5.19 5.60
C LYS A 126 28.07 -4.54 5.15
N GLY A 127 27.55 -3.66 5.99
CA GLY A 127 26.30 -2.97 5.73
C GLY A 127 25.73 -2.41 7.03
N TYR A 128 24.43 -2.55 7.20
CA TYR A 128 23.69 -1.95 8.31
C TYR A 128 22.85 -3.01 9.03
N ILE A 129 22.86 -2.99 10.36
CA ILE A 129 21.82 -3.60 11.19
C ILE A 129 20.63 -2.64 11.18
N VAL A 130 19.43 -3.18 11.04
CA VAL A 130 18.18 -2.42 10.93
C VAL A 130 17.41 -2.53 12.24
N ASP A 131 17.15 -1.39 12.86
CA ASP A 131 16.19 -1.25 13.95
C ASP A 131 14.92 -0.59 13.39
N TYR A 132 13.74 -1.11 13.72
CA TYR A 132 12.47 -0.63 13.16
C TYR A 132 11.74 0.27 14.14
N HIS A 133 11.05 1.28 13.61
CA HIS A 133 10.03 2.00 14.38
C HIS A 133 8.98 1.01 14.92
N GLN A 134 8.41 1.30 16.10
CA GLN A 134 7.52 0.37 16.79
C GLN A 134 6.31 -0.03 15.93
N ASP A 135 5.70 0.93 15.23
CA ASP A 135 4.54 0.65 14.36
C ASP A 135 4.87 -0.23 13.15
N ILE A 136 6.09 -0.12 12.60
CA ILE A 136 6.59 -1.01 11.56
C ILE A 136 6.83 -2.41 12.13
N SER A 137 7.50 -2.49 13.28
CA SER A 137 7.87 -3.78 13.90
C SER A 137 6.67 -4.67 14.22
N ARG A 138 5.53 -4.08 14.60
CA ARG A 138 4.29 -4.81 14.94
C ARG A 138 3.64 -5.53 13.77
N THR A 139 3.93 -5.09 12.54
CA THR A 139 3.29 -5.60 11.32
C THR A 139 4.31 -6.13 10.31
N LEU A 140 5.56 -6.30 10.74
CA LEU A 140 6.64 -6.78 9.90
C LEU A 140 6.43 -8.26 9.55
N GLU A 141 6.38 -8.55 8.26
CA GLU A 141 6.29 -9.91 7.72
C GLU A 141 7.40 -10.12 6.69
N LEU A 142 7.95 -11.34 6.61
CA LEU A 142 8.85 -11.71 5.53
C LEU A 142 8.08 -11.84 4.21
N THR A 143 8.76 -11.59 3.10
CA THR A 143 8.26 -11.91 1.77
C THR A 143 9.17 -12.92 1.09
N GLU A 144 8.73 -13.45 -0.04
CA GLU A 144 9.54 -14.31 -0.92
C GLU A 144 10.70 -13.55 -1.61
N TYR A 145 10.69 -12.21 -1.57
CA TYR A 145 11.67 -11.37 -2.24
C TYR A 145 12.95 -11.21 -1.40
N TYR A 146 14.10 -11.48 -2.00
CA TYR A 146 15.38 -11.49 -1.30
C TYR A 146 15.69 -10.16 -0.59
N GLY A 147 15.80 -10.18 0.73
CA GLY A 147 16.14 -9.01 1.54
C GLY A 147 15.01 -7.98 1.67
N VAL A 148 13.79 -8.32 1.24
CA VAL A 148 12.60 -7.48 1.32
C VAL A 148 11.55 -8.18 2.19
N GLY A 149 11.17 -7.52 3.27
CA GLY A 149 9.96 -7.80 4.03
C GLY A 149 8.86 -6.82 3.63
N LYS A 150 7.74 -6.89 4.35
CA LYS A 150 6.64 -5.93 4.22
C LYS A 150 6.16 -5.49 5.59
N ALA A 151 5.64 -4.27 5.68
CA ALA A 151 4.96 -3.77 6.85
C ALA A 151 3.74 -2.94 6.46
N ASN A 152 2.71 -2.96 7.31
CA ASN A 152 1.50 -2.19 7.12
C ASN A 152 1.79 -0.71 7.37
N ILE A 153 1.35 0.15 6.46
CA ILE A 153 1.49 1.61 6.59
C ILE A 153 0.17 2.32 6.84
N GLY A 154 -0.97 1.66 6.68
CA GLY A 154 -2.28 2.27 6.81
C GLY A 154 -3.36 1.46 6.10
N THR A 155 -4.50 2.11 5.86
CA THR A 155 -5.66 1.51 5.19
C THR A 155 -6.06 2.32 3.97
N ILE A 156 -7.10 1.89 3.27
CA ILE A 156 -7.72 2.66 2.18
C ILE A 156 -9.14 3.09 2.52
N GLU A 157 -9.53 4.22 1.95
CA GLU A 157 -10.89 4.76 2.00
C GLU A 157 -11.28 5.31 0.63
N VAL A 158 -12.57 5.50 0.41
CA VAL A 158 -13.08 6.14 -0.81
C VAL A 158 -12.52 7.55 -0.92
N ARG A 159 -11.97 7.87 -2.08
CA ARG A 159 -11.62 9.23 -2.47
C ARG A 159 -12.84 9.92 -3.06
N GLU A 160 -13.40 9.32 -4.10
CA GLU A 160 -14.55 9.83 -4.82
C GLU A 160 -15.35 8.70 -5.47
N ILE A 161 -16.65 8.92 -5.63
CA ILE A 161 -17.53 8.08 -6.44
C ILE A 161 -17.42 8.56 -7.89
N THR A 162 -17.01 7.67 -8.79
CA THR A 162 -16.86 7.97 -10.22
C THR A 162 -18.13 7.65 -11.00
N LYS A 163 -18.89 6.64 -10.57
CA LYS A 163 -20.11 6.21 -11.26
C LYS A 163 -21.11 5.56 -10.31
N THR A 164 -22.39 5.70 -10.65
CA THR A 164 -23.49 5.04 -9.96
C THR A 164 -24.52 4.56 -10.98
N THR A 165 -24.99 3.32 -10.86
CA THR A 165 -26.08 2.81 -11.69
C THR A 165 -27.43 3.29 -11.19
N LYS A 166 -28.46 3.27 -12.05
CA LYS A 166 -29.85 3.34 -11.58
C LYS A 166 -30.14 2.15 -10.65
N PRO A 167 -31.02 2.29 -9.64
CA PRO A 167 -31.42 1.17 -8.81
C PRO A 167 -32.02 0.02 -9.62
N PHE A 168 -31.67 -1.21 -9.26
CA PHE A 168 -32.20 -2.44 -9.89
C PHE A 168 -32.40 -3.52 -8.82
N TYR A 169 -33.08 -4.61 -9.17
CA TYR A 169 -33.36 -5.70 -8.23
C TYR A 169 -32.53 -6.94 -8.57
N VAL A 170 -31.97 -7.59 -7.54
CA VAL A 170 -31.31 -8.89 -7.61
C VAL A 170 -31.91 -9.77 -6.55
N GLU A 171 -32.54 -10.88 -6.94
CA GLU A 171 -33.21 -11.81 -6.01
C GLU A 171 -34.26 -11.10 -5.13
N GLY A 172 -34.99 -10.14 -5.70
CA GLY A 172 -35.98 -9.33 -4.98
C GLY A 172 -35.39 -8.22 -4.09
N ILE A 173 -34.07 -8.10 -3.98
CA ILE A 173 -33.40 -7.08 -3.16
C ILE A 173 -32.95 -5.90 -4.04
N LYS A 174 -33.29 -4.68 -3.63
CA LYS A 174 -32.88 -3.45 -4.30
C LYS A 174 -31.37 -3.22 -4.15
N CYS A 175 -30.70 -3.04 -5.27
CA CYS A 175 -29.26 -2.90 -5.40
C CYS A 175 -28.86 -1.68 -6.24
N VAL A 176 -27.64 -1.21 -6.01
CA VAL A 176 -26.92 -0.24 -6.85
C VAL A 176 -25.48 -0.70 -7.02
N ASP A 177 -24.90 -0.46 -8.20
CA ASP A 177 -23.47 -0.63 -8.41
C ASP A 177 -22.80 0.74 -8.35
N ILE A 178 -21.78 0.87 -7.50
CA ILE A 178 -21.03 2.10 -7.23
C ILE A 178 -19.57 1.89 -7.65
N SER A 179 -19.11 2.66 -8.63
CA SER A 179 -17.70 2.73 -9.02
C SER A 179 -17.03 3.89 -8.29
N PHE A 180 -15.81 3.69 -7.81
CA PHE A 180 -15.09 4.66 -6.99
C PHE A 180 -13.57 4.49 -7.10
N THR A 181 -12.85 5.57 -6.82
CA THR A 181 -11.40 5.55 -6.59
C THR A 181 -11.10 5.62 -5.10
N VAL A 182 -9.86 5.28 -4.71
CA VAL A 182 -9.45 5.20 -3.31
C VAL A 182 -8.30 6.14 -2.97
N LYS A 183 -8.07 6.34 -1.68
CA LYS A 183 -6.93 7.08 -1.12
C LYS A 183 -6.40 6.35 0.11
N LEU A 184 -5.14 6.60 0.44
CA LEU A 184 -4.56 6.18 1.71
C LEU A 184 -5.27 6.90 2.87
N SER A 185 -5.49 6.16 3.95
CA SER A 185 -6.04 6.66 5.20
C SER A 185 -5.36 5.96 6.38
N LYS A 186 -5.44 6.58 7.56
CA LYS A 186 -4.80 6.08 8.80
C LYS A 186 -3.30 5.74 8.60
N LEU A 187 -2.60 6.61 7.85
CA LEU A 187 -1.18 6.43 7.58
C LEU A 187 -0.39 6.55 8.90
N ILE A 188 0.54 5.62 9.13
CA ILE A 188 1.47 5.71 10.26
C ILE A 188 2.42 6.90 10.05
N SER A 189 2.77 7.57 11.15
CA SER A 189 3.45 8.87 11.12
C SER A 189 4.91 8.83 10.63
N CYS A 190 5.57 7.66 10.71
CA CYS A 190 6.97 7.49 10.31
C CYS A 190 7.17 7.24 8.80
N ILE A 191 6.10 7.36 7.99
CA ILE A 191 6.14 7.20 6.53
C ILE A 191 5.93 8.55 5.87
N SER A 192 6.96 9.07 5.21
CA SER A 192 6.91 10.34 4.48
C SER A 192 6.33 10.16 3.08
N GLU A 193 5.97 11.28 2.44
CA GLU A 193 5.47 11.29 1.05
C GLU A 193 6.51 10.70 0.07
N GLU A 194 7.79 11.01 0.26
CA GLU A 194 8.86 10.46 -0.58
C GLU A 194 8.96 8.93 -0.46
N VAL A 195 8.72 8.38 0.74
CA VAL A 195 8.65 6.93 0.95
C VAL A 195 7.46 6.35 0.20
N LEU A 196 6.27 6.98 0.29
CA LEU A 196 5.07 6.51 -0.42
C LEU A 196 5.27 6.47 -1.94
N LEU A 197 5.98 7.44 -2.50
CA LEU A 197 6.34 7.48 -3.92
C LEU A 197 7.38 6.42 -4.26
N ALA A 198 8.47 6.33 -3.49
CA ALA A 198 9.56 5.39 -3.75
C ALA A 198 9.13 3.93 -3.56
N SER A 199 8.16 3.67 -2.69
CA SER A 199 7.60 2.34 -2.45
C SER A 199 6.48 1.96 -3.42
N TYR A 200 6.13 2.85 -4.36
CA TYR A 200 4.99 2.72 -5.28
C TYR A 200 3.60 2.65 -4.60
N ALA A 201 3.51 2.94 -3.29
CA ALA A 201 2.24 2.83 -2.57
C ALA A 201 1.23 3.89 -3.03
N GLN A 202 1.71 5.13 -3.19
CA GLN A 202 0.87 6.22 -3.67
C GLN A 202 0.37 5.94 -5.09
N GLU A 203 1.25 5.52 -5.99
CA GLU A 203 0.91 5.21 -7.39
C GLU A 203 -0.08 4.04 -7.50
N GLU A 204 0.12 2.95 -6.77
CA GLU A 204 -0.79 1.80 -6.79
C GLU A 204 -2.18 2.17 -6.26
N VAL A 205 -2.25 2.98 -5.20
CA VAL A 205 -3.52 3.45 -4.63
C VAL A 205 -4.22 4.44 -5.55
N ASP A 206 -3.48 5.38 -6.15
CA ASP A 206 -4.04 6.39 -7.07
C ASP A 206 -4.63 5.75 -8.33
N ASN A 207 -4.05 4.65 -8.81
CA ASN A 207 -4.54 3.92 -9.98
C ASN A 207 -5.65 2.92 -9.65
N ALA A 208 -5.98 2.72 -8.37
CA ALA A 208 -6.96 1.71 -7.97
C ALA A 208 -8.39 2.25 -8.09
N GLU A 209 -9.17 1.58 -8.94
CA GLU A 209 -10.61 1.76 -9.09
C GLU A 209 -11.32 0.44 -8.78
N ALA A 210 -12.49 0.52 -8.17
CA ALA A 210 -13.34 -0.63 -7.94
C ALA A 210 -14.80 -0.30 -8.17
N THR A 211 -15.60 -1.34 -8.44
CA THR A 211 -17.06 -1.26 -8.44
C THR A 211 -17.62 -2.22 -7.42
N TYR A 212 -18.34 -1.70 -6.43
CA TYR A 212 -19.04 -2.51 -5.43
C TYR A 212 -20.54 -2.49 -5.67
N ARG A 213 -21.15 -3.66 -5.47
CA ARG A 213 -22.60 -3.79 -5.40
C ARG A 213 -23.06 -3.56 -3.98
N LEU A 214 -23.90 -2.55 -3.78
CA LEU A 214 -24.54 -2.25 -2.53
C LEU A 214 -26.01 -2.67 -2.60
N TYR A 215 -26.53 -3.22 -1.50
CA TYR A 215 -27.95 -3.46 -1.30
C TYR A 215 -28.45 -2.64 -0.12
N LEU A 216 -29.70 -2.21 -0.17
CA LEU A 216 -30.31 -1.49 0.94
C LEU A 216 -30.83 -2.50 1.95
N ASP A 217 -30.33 -2.41 3.18
CA ASP A 217 -30.95 -3.04 4.33
C ASP A 217 -32.06 -2.11 4.84
N GLU A 218 -33.31 -2.48 4.55
CA GLU A 218 -34.49 -1.67 4.87
C GLU A 218 -34.73 -1.58 6.39
N ASP A 219 -34.36 -2.61 7.15
CA ASP A 219 -34.53 -2.66 8.61
C ASP A 219 -33.53 -1.72 9.30
N ALA A 220 -32.27 -1.78 8.87
CA ALA A 220 -31.20 -0.93 9.39
C ALA A 220 -31.16 0.47 8.76
N LYS A 221 -31.91 0.70 7.66
CA LYS A 221 -31.84 1.91 6.83
C LYS A 221 -30.42 2.24 6.36
N GLU A 222 -29.63 1.23 6.05
CA GLU A 222 -28.22 1.36 5.69
C GLU A 222 -27.88 0.58 4.42
N TRP A 223 -26.97 1.12 3.62
CA TRP A 223 -26.42 0.37 2.51
C TRP A 223 -25.35 -0.62 2.99
N LYS A 224 -25.35 -1.81 2.40
CA LYS A 224 -24.37 -2.87 2.70
C LYS A 224 -23.77 -3.41 1.41
N VAL A 225 -22.47 -3.71 1.44
CA VAL A 225 -21.78 -4.31 0.29
C VAL A 225 -22.15 -5.79 0.18
N LYS A 226 -22.76 -6.18 -0.95
CA LYS A 226 -23.19 -7.57 -1.23
C LYS A 226 -21.99 -8.50 -1.46
N ASN A 227 -21.01 -8.05 -2.24
CA ASN A 227 -19.83 -8.84 -2.61
C ASN A 227 -18.54 -8.10 -2.23
N LYS A 228 -17.96 -8.47 -1.10
CA LYS A 228 -16.72 -7.86 -0.59
C LYS A 228 -15.54 -8.44 -1.37
N LYS A 229 -14.97 -7.69 -2.31
CA LYS A 229 -13.73 -8.05 -3.00
C LYS A 229 -12.63 -7.05 -2.61
N PRO A 230 -11.48 -7.53 -2.10
CA PRO A 230 -10.35 -6.63 -1.84
C PRO A 230 -9.86 -6.03 -3.16
N LEU A 231 -9.36 -4.80 -3.09
CA LEU A 231 -8.72 -4.14 -4.23
C LEU A 231 -7.34 -4.78 -4.45
N LEU A 232 -6.96 -4.97 -5.72
CA LEU A 232 -5.65 -5.48 -6.08
C LEU A 232 -4.63 -4.34 -6.07
N ILE A 233 -4.07 -4.07 -4.89
CA ILE A 233 -3.06 -3.03 -4.64
C ILE A 233 -1.81 -3.74 -4.09
N ASP A 234 -0.72 -3.77 -4.85
CA ASP A 234 0.50 -4.50 -4.47
C ASP A 234 1.78 -3.67 -4.68
N PRO A 235 2.04 -2.69 -3.79
CA PRO A 235 3.23 -1.85 -3.87
C PRO A 235 4.53 -2.65 -3.70
N ILE A 236 4.49 -3.75 -2.96
CA ILE A 236 5.66 -4.58 -2.66
C ILE A 236 6.18 -5.23 -3.94
N ARG A 237 5.31 -5.89 -4.69
CA ARG A 237 5.68 -6.53 -5.96
C ARG A 237 6.20 -5.48 -6.94
N ARG A 238 5.55 -4.33 -7.03
CA ARG A 238 5.96 -3.25 -7.94
C ARG A 238 7.33 -2.69 -7.58
N TYR A 239 7.56 -2.44 -6.30
CA TYR A 239 8.86 -2.05 -5.77
C TYR A 239 9.93 -3.11 -6.08
N PHE A 240 9.66 -4.40 -5.81
CA PHE A 240 10.61 -5.48 -6.09
C PHE A 240 10.99 -5.53 -7.57
N MET A 241 10.02 -5.45 -8.47
CA MET A 241 10.29 -5.40 -9.92
C MET A 241 11.16 -4.20 -10.29
N SER A 242 10.95 -3.04 -9.65
CA SER A 242 11.79 -1.85 -9.86
C SER A 242 13.26 -2.08 -9.47
N LEU A 243 13.53 -2.94 -8.47
CA LEU A 243 14.89 -3.27 -8.07
C LEU A 243 15.63 -4.09 -9.13
N LEU A 244 14.93 -4.92 -9.90
CA LEU A 244 15.51 -5.83 -10.90
C LEU A 244 15.80 -5.17 -12.25
N VAL A 245 15.02 -4.14 -12.64
CA VAL A 245 15.13 -3.52 -13.96
C VAL A 245 16.21 -2.44 -13.95
N ALA A 246 17.33 -2.66 -14.65
CA ALA A 246 18.25 -1.58 -14.99
C ALA A 246 17.52 -0.61 -15.96
N LYS A 247 17.32 0.64 -15.53
CA LYS A 247 16.93 1.72 -16.45
C LYS A 247 18.21 2.28 -17.07
#